data_AF-A0A3N5C8T2-F1
#
_entry.id   AF-A0A3N5C8T2-F1
#
_cell.length_a   1.000
_cell.length_b   1.000
_cell.length_c   1.000
_cell.angle_alpha   90.00
_cell.angle_beta   90.00
_cell.angle_gamma   90.00
#
_symmetry.space_group_name_H-M   'P 1'
#
loop_
_entity.id
_entity.type
_entity.pdbx_description
1 polymer ?
#
loop_
_entity_poly.entity_id
_entity_poly.type
_entity_poly.pdbx_seq_one_letter_code
_entity_poly.pdbx_strand_id
1 'polypeptide(L)' 'MTEEKIETCFICGKKFDMNKAELGYYRNGKYPICDFCADFYRFYNEEL' A
#
# COMPACT_ATOMS: atom_id res chain seq x y z
N MET A 1 20.83 6.28 -0.54
CA MET A 1 19.56 6.84 -0.07
C MET A 1 18.52 6.41 -1.08
N THR A 2 17.60 5.52 -0.73
CA THR A 2 16.47 5.20 -1.60
C THR A 2 15.62 6.46 -1.75
N GLU A 3 15.40 6.91 -2.98
CA GLU A 3 14.52 8.06 -3.26
C GLU A 3 13.12 7.79 -2.70
N GLU A 4 12.43 8.81 -2.21
CA GLU A 4 11.05 8.65 -1.73
C GLU A 4 10.13 8.30 -2.90
N LYS A 5 9.20 7.38 -2.68
CA LYS A 5 8.17 7.03 -3.67
C LYS A 5 6.80 7.32 -3.10
N ILE A 6 6.40 8.58 -3.17
CA ILE A 6 5.12 9.04 -2.62
C ILE A 6 3.97 8.62 -3.53
N GLU A 7 3.07 7.80 -2.99
CA GLU A 7 1.86 7.31 -3.64
C GLU A 7 0.61 7.76 -2.88
N THR A 8 -0.57 7.70 -3.51
CA THR A 8 -1.86 7.95 -2.85
C THR A 8 -2.64 6.66 -2.72
N CYS A 9 -2.92 6.23 -1.48
CA CYS A 9 -3.64 4.98 -1.24
C CYS A 9 -5.00 4.98 -1.95
N PHE A 10 -5.24 3.95 -2.76
CA PHE A 10 -6.47 3.81 -3.54
C PHE A 10 -7.73 3.66 -2.66
N ILE A 11 -7.57 3.14 -1.44
CA ILE A 11 -8.71 2.90 -0.53
C ILE A 11 -9.03 4.12 0.33
N CYS A 12 -8.01 4.70 1.00
CA CYS A 12 -8.24 5.76 1.98
C CYS A 12 -7.81 7.16 1.53
N GLY A 13 -7.21 7.30 0.35
CA GLY A 13 -6.75 8.58 -0.20
C GLY A 13 -5.55 9.22 0.52
N LYS A 14 -4.97 8.55 1.54
CA LYS A 14 -3.78 9.05 2.24
C LYS A 14 -2.54 8.92 1.36
N LYS A 15 -1.69 9.95 1.38
CA LYS A 15 -0.33 9.87 0.79
C LYS A 15 0.59 9.07 1.70
N PHE A 16 1.44 8.23 1.12
CA PHE A 16 2.42 7.44 1.86
C PHE A 16 3.65 7.17 1.00
N ASP A 17 4.79 6.92 1.63
CA ASP A 17 6.03 6.55 0.94
C ASP A 17 6.08 5.04 0.76
N MET A 18 5.91 4.58 -0.48
CA MET A 18 5.92 3.17 -0.85
C MET A 18 7.25 2.49 -0.50
N ASN A 19 8.37 3.22 -0.50
CA ASN A 19 9.67 2.64 -0.19
C ASN A 19 9.91 2.50 1.34
N LYS A 20 9.04 3.10 2.17
CA LYS A 20 9.07 2.99 3.64
C LYS A 20 7.89 2.18 4.19
N ALA A 21 6.94 1.78 3.34
CA ALA A 21 5.77 1.01 3.73
C ALA A 21 6.15 -0.47 3.94
N GLU A 22 5.86 -1.03 5.12
CA GLU A 22 6.22 -2.43 5.44
C GLU A 22 5.26 -3.44 4.81
N LEU A 23 3.99 -3.06 4.71
CA LEU A 23 2.90 -3.87 4.17
C LEU A 23 2.33 -3.28 2.88
N GLY A 24 2.77 -2.08 2.49
CA GLY A 24 2.31 -1.40 1.29
C GLY A 24 2.63 -2.16 0.02
N TYR A 25 1.66 -2.22 -0.90
CA TYR A 25 1.80 -2.94 -2.16
C TYR A 25 0.94 -2.32 -3.26
N TYR A 26 1.14 -2.75 -4.51
CA TYR A 26 0.23 -2.44 -5.61
C TYR A 26 -0.71 -3.61 -5.86
N ARG A 27 -2.01 -3.41 -5.59
CA ARG A 27 -3.03 -4.37 -6.01
C ARG A 27 -3.12 -4.37 -7.54
N ASN A 28 -3.06 -5.55 -8.13
CA ASN A 28 -3.03 -5.76 -9.59
C ASN A 28 -1.90 -4.97 -10.30
N GLY A 29 -0.81 -4.66 -9.59
CA GLY A 29 0.30 -3.86 -10.12
C GLY A 29 -0.04 -2.40 -10.43
N LYS A 30 -1.23 -1.90 -10.07
CA LYS A 30 -1.72 -0.56 -10.44
C LYS A 30 -2.20 0.29 -9.28
N TYR A 31 -2.82 -0.33 -8.27
CA TYR A 31 -3.51 0.41 -7.20
C TYR A 31 -2.69 0.37 -5.92
N PRO A 32 -1.98 1.46 -5.55
CA PRO A 32 -1.17 1.49 -4.34
C PRO A 32 -2.04 1.42 -3.08
N ILE A 33 -1.66 0.55 -2.15
CA ILE A 33 -2.31 0.32 -0.86
C ILE A 33 -1.30 0.67 0.24
N CYS A 34 -1.67 1.50 1.23
CA CYS A 34 -0.80 1.84 2.35
C CYS A 34 -0.86 0.78 3.45
N ASP A 35 0.09 0.78 4.38
CA ASP A 35 0.18 -0.19 5.47
C ASP A 35 -1.12 -0.37 6.25
N PHE A 36 -1.76 0.74 6.62
CA PHE A 36 -3.03 0.71 7.36
C PHE A 36 -4.12 -0.07 6.62
N CYS A 37 -4.27 0.18 5.32
CA CYS A 37 -5.28 -0.52 4.52
C CYS A 37 -4.84 -1.94 4.19
N ALA A 38 -3.54 -2.17 3.94
CA ALA A 38 -3.01 -3.50 3.68
C ALA A 38 -3.26 -4.43 4.88
N ASP A 39 -2.98 -3.96 6.10
CA ASP A 39 -3.21 -4.70 7.34
C ASP A 39 -4.71 -4.92 7.60
N PHE A 40 -5.53 -3.87 7.43
CA PHE A 40 -6.98 -3.96 7.62
C PHE A 40 -7.65 -4.96 6.68
N TYR A 41 -7.29 -4.96 5.40
CA TYR A 41 -7.89 -5.84 4.39
C TYR A 41 -7.16 -7.17 4.23
N ARG A 42 -6.07 -7.42 4.97
CA ARG A 42 -5.33 -8.68 4.97
C ARG A 42 -6.21 -9.89 5.22
N PHE A 43 -7.22 -9.74 6.08
CA PHE A 43 -8.18 -10.80 6.41
C PHE A 43 -9.10 -11.22 5.25
N TYR A 44 -9.25 -10.38 4.23
CA TYR A 44 -10.12 -10.63 3.09
C TYR A 44 -9.38 -11.15 1.85
N ASN A 45 -8.06 -11.35 1.93
CA ASN A 45 -7.23 -11.91 0.86
C ASN A 45 -6.49 -13.16 1.38
N GLU A 46 -7.20 -14.27 1.60
CA GLU A 46 -6.58 -15.58 1.89
C GLU A 46 -5.84 -16.19 0.67
N GLU A 47 -5.81 -15.52 -0.49
CA GLU A 47 -5.22 -16.01 -1.75
C GLU A 47 -4.13 -15.09 -2.34
N LEU A 48 -3.37 -14.34 -1.53
CA LEU A 48 -2.15 -13.64 -1.99
C LEU A 48 -0.88 -14.42 -1.66
#